data_AF-A0A382IPJ9-F1
#
_entry.id   AF-A0A382IPJ9-F1
#
_cell.length_a   1.000
_cell.length_b   1.000
_cell.length_c   1.000
_cell.angle_alpha   90.00
_cell.angle_beta   90.00
_cell.angle_gamma   90.00
#
_symmetry.space_group_name_H-M   'P 1'
#
loop_
_entity.id
_entity.type
_entity.pdbx_description
1 polymer ?
#
loop_
_entity_poly.entity_id
_entity_poly.type
_entity_poly.pdbx_seq_one_letter_code
_entity_poly.pdbx_strand_id
1 'polypeptide(L)'
;VQSVSIPVNPDRNCLHINKKQLSLALRAWGRGDERFVPSFVGSKIVKESDVEIVKEILHYGKSSLADGSSNLQRTTFRGDNLMVTEYLAGPWFMAIAGIEERQDGELCFLLTTIRHKQHPDYVSPSEAAKKAGADKPPPTTEQNARRVLGIIRGLIERDEL
;
A
#
# COMPACT_ATOMS: atom_id res chain seq x y z
N VAL A 1 -5.80 7.57 13.03
CA VAL A 1 -4.72 7.77 12.03
C VAL A 1 -3.45 7.21 12.61
N GLN A 2 -2.63 6.50 11.84
CA GLN A 2 -1.33 5.98 12.27
C GLN A 2 -0.30 6.29 11.19
N SER A 3 0.88 6.76 11.58
CA SER A 3 1.97 7.14 10.67
C SER A 3 3.30 6.62 11.18
N VAL A 4 4.20 6.29 10.27
CA VAL A 4 5.57 5.86 10.54
C VAL A 4 6.49 6.38 9.45
N SER A 5 7.70 6.80 9.84
CA SER A 5 8.81 7.16 8.94
C SER A 5 9.99 6.24 9.27
N ILE A 6 10.48 5.49 8.27
CA ILE A 6 11.52 4.47 8.45
C ILE A 6 12.71 4.81 7.54
N PRO A 7 13.95 4.89 8.06
CA PRO A 7 15.13 5.06 7.23
C PRO A 7 15.22 3.98 6.14
N VAL A 8 15.42 4.41 4.90
CA VAL A 8 15.53 3.52 3.74
C VAL A 8 16.91 2.88 3.68
N ASN A 9 17.96 3.51 4.22
CA ASN A 9 19.32 2.99 4.22
C ASN A 9 19.90 3.05 5.65
N PRO A 10 19.37 2.26 6.60
CA PRO A 10 19.79 2.34 8.01
C PRO A 10 21.23 1.84 8.22
N ASP A 11 21.68 0.89 7.41
CA ASP A 11 23.02 0.30 7.48
C ASP A 11 23.85 0.69 6.27
N ARG A 12 25.09 1.13 6.51
CA ARG A 12 26.03 1.50 5.45
C ARG A 12 26.51 0.32 4.59
N ASN A 13 26.32 -0.91 5.07
CA ASN A 13 26.76 -2.14 4.41
C ASN A 13 25.66 -2.81 3.56
N CYS A 14 24.46 -2.25 3.53
CA CYS A 14 23.35 -2.77 2.72
C CYS A 14 23.28 -2.08 1.35
N LEU A 15 22.56 -2.71 0.42
CA LEU A 15 22.24 -2.12 -0.87
C LEU A 15 21.63 -0.72 -0.67
N HIS A 16 22.28 0.28 -1.27
CA HIS A 16 21.86 1.67 -1.14
C HIS A 16 20.74 1.96 -2.14
N ILE A 17 19.53 2.14 -1.61
CA ILE A 17 18.36 2.46 -2.42
C ILE A 17 18.31 3.97 -2.62
N ASN A 18 18.21 4.39 -3.88
CA ASN A 18 18.03 5.80 -4.23
C ASN A 18 16.55 6.19 -4.41
N LYS A 19 16.29 7.49 -4.50
CA LYS A 19 14.96 8.08 -4.65
C LYS A 19 14.21 7.60 -5.89
N LYS A 20 14.91 7.42 -7.02
CA LYS A 20 14.31 6.94 -8.27
C LYS A 20 13.77 5.51 -8.11
N GLN A 21 14.55 4.63 -7.47
CA GLN A 21 14.13 3.27 -7.17
C GLN A 21 12.94 3.25 -6.21
N LEU A 22 12.94 4.06 -5.15
CA LEU A 22 11.75 4.17 -4.29
C LEU A 22 10.51 4.63 -5.07
N SER A 23 10.67 5.60 -5.98
CA SER A 23 9.56 6.12 -6.78
C SER A 23 8.97 5.06 -7.70
N LEU A 24 9.82 4.32 -8.42
CA LEU A 24 9.42 3.18 -9.24
C LEU A 24 8.69 2.11 -8.41
N ALA A 25 9.18 1.84 -7.21
CA ALA A 25 8.55 0.88 -6.32
C ALA A 25 7.15 1.34 -5.84
N LEU A 26 6.98 2.62 -5.54
CA LEU A 26 5.66 3.20 -5.25
C LEU A 26 4.73 3.05 -6.45
N ARG A 27 5.23 3.24 -7.68
CA ARG A 27 4.45 3.05 -8.91
C ARG A 27 4.00 1.60 -9.08
N ALA A 28 4.92 0.64 -8.92
CA ALA A 28 4.61 -0.79 -8.96
C ALA A 28 3.56 -1.18 -7.92
N TRP A 29 3.73 -0.70 -6.68
CA TRP A 29 2.75 -0.94 -5.62
C TRP A 29 1.38 -0.33 -5.95
N GLY A 30 1.34 0.92 -6.40
CA GLY A 30 0.11 1.60 -6.81
C GLY A 30 -0.61 0.90 -7.97
N ARG A 31 0.15 0.35 -8.92
CA ARG A 31 -0.36 -0.48 -10.04
C ARG A 31 -0.96 -1.81 -9.57
N GLY A 32 -0.66 -2.25 -8.34
CA GLY A 32 -1.20 -3.48 -7.76
C GLY A 32 -0.32 -4.69 -8.01
N ASP A 33 1.00 -4.50 -8.10
CA ASP A 33 1.97 -5.58 -8.17
C ASP A 33 1.76 -6.61 -7.04
N GLU A 34 1.64 -7.88 -7.43
CA GLU A 34 1.24 -9.00 -6.58
C GLU A 34 2.17 -9.21 -5.39
N ARG A 35 3.42 -8.75 -5.49
CA ARG A 35 4.43 -8.87 -4.42
C ARG A 35 4.09 -7.95 -3.25
N PHE A 36 3.34 -6.87 -3.48
CA PHE A 36 2.89 -5.94 -2.44
C PHE A 36 1.52 -6.27 -1.86
N VAL A 37 0.67 -6.99 -2.59
CA VAL A 37 -0.70 -7.32 -2.17
C VAL A 37 -0.81 -8.75 -1.63
N PRO A 38 -1.73 -9.04 -0.70
CA PRO A 38 -1.98 -10.41 -0.27
C PRO A 38 -2.47 -11.28 -1.43
N SER A 39 -2.08 -12.56 -1.46
CA SER A 39 -2.38 -13.49 -2.56
C SER A 39 -3.89 -13.74 -2.82
N PHE A 40 -4.74 -13.53 -1.81
CA PHE A 40 -6.20 -13.63 -1.95
C PHE A 40 -6.85 -12.37 -2.54
N VAL A 41 -6.06 -11.31 -2.75
CA VAL A 41 -6.49 -10.04 -3.34
C VAL A 41 -5.96 -9.96 -4.77
N GLY A 42 -6.86 -10.09 -5.73
CA GLY A 42 -6.60 -9.73 -7.11
C GLY A 42 -6.90 -8.25 -7.35
N SER A 43 -6.34 -7.68 -8.42
CA SER A 43 -6.78 -6.38 -8.90
C SER A 43 -6.80 -6.33 -10.42
N LYS A 44 -7.70 -5.52 -10.97
CA LYS A 44 -7.82 -5.27 -12.40
C LYS A 44 -7.76 -3.77 -12.64
N ILE A 45 -6.83 -3.32 -13.47
CA ILE A 45 -6.73 -1.90 -13.85
C ILE A 45 -7.94 -1.54 -14.71
N VAL A 46 -8.65 -0.49 -14.30
CA VAL A 46 -9.81 0.09 -15.01
C VAL A 46 -9.39 1.36 -15.74
N LYS A 47 -8.48 2.13 -15.15
CA LYS A 47 -7.92 3.36 -15.73
C LYS A 47 -6.49 3.52 -15.25
N GLU A 48 -5.60 3.97 -16.13
CA GLU A 48 -4.20 4.25 -15.80
C GLU A 48 -3.71 5.48 -16.57
N SER A 49 -2.99 6.33 -15.87
CA SER A 49 -2.25 7.48 -16.37
C SER A 49 -1.03 7.76 -15.48
N ASP A 50 -0.20 8.70 -15.87
CA ASP A 50 1.02 9.06 -15.13
C ASP A 50 0.77 9.63 -13.74
N VAL A 51 -0.46 10.02 -13.40
CA VAL A 51 -0.81 10.63 -12.10
C VAL A 51 -1.90 9.88 -11.34
N GLU A 52 -2.54 8.90 -11.97
CA GLU A 52 -3.70 8.20 -11.41
C GLU A 52 -3.82 6.80 -11.98
N ILE A 53 -4.07 5.83 -11.11
CA ILE A 53 -4.47 4.46 -11.43
C ILE A 53 -5.76 4.16 -10.69
N VAL A 54 -6.79 3.69 -11.38
CA VAL A 54 -8.03 3.18 -10.79
C VAL A 54 -8.09 1.69 -11.06
N LYS A 55 -8.32 0.91 -10.01
CA LYS A 55 -8.38 -0.55 -10.05
C LYS A 55 -9.65 -1.04 -9.42
N GLU A 56 -10.18 -2.12 -9.96
CA GLU A 56 -11.16 -2.95 -9.30
C GLU A 56 -10.44 -3.97 -8.42
N ILE A 57 -10.85 -4.08 -7.15
CA ILE A 57 -10.26 -4.99 -6.17
C ILE A 57 -11.12 -6.26 -6.06
N LEU A 58 -10.49 -7.41 -6.27
CA LEU A 58 -11.12 -8.72 -6.27
C LEU A 58 -10.72 -9.49 -5.02
N HIS A 59 -11.66 -9.79 -4.13
CA HIS A 59 -11.39 -10.68 -2.99
C HIS A 59 -11.80 -12.10 -3.39
N TYR A 60 -10.86 -13.05 -3.34
CA TYR A 60 -11.10 -14.43 -3.80
C TYR A 60 -11.70 -14.51 -5.22
N GLY A 61 -11.22 -13.63 -6.11
CA GLY A 61 -11.68 -13.56 -7.50
C GLY A 61 -13.06 -12.92 -7.71
N LYS A 62 -13.72 -12.41 -6.65
CA LYS A 62 -15.03 -11.76 -6.75
C LYS A 62 -14.89 -10.25 -6.64
N SER A 63 -15.43 -9.53 -7.62
CA SER A 63 -15.69 -8.08 -7.52
C SER A 63 -17.13 -7.88 -7.11
N SER A 64 -17.35 -7.44 -5.87
CA SER A 64 -18.60 -6.81 -5.47
C SER A 64 -18.54 -6.46 -3.98
N LEU A 65 -18.92 -5.25 -3.63
CA LEU A 65 -19.41 -4.95 -2.28
C LEU A 65 -20.73 -5.72 -2.02
N ALA A 66 -21.22 -5.73 -0.78
CA ALA A 66 -22.42 -6.48 -0.42
C ALA A 66 -23.67 -6.06 -1.23
N ASP A 67 -23.67 -4.84 -1.78
CA ASP A 67 -24.71 -4.26 -2.64
C ASP A 67 -24.53 -4.56 -4.14
N GLY A 68 -23.50 -5.34 -4.51
CA GLY A 68 -23.20 -5.68 -5.90
C GLY A 68 -22.40 -4.62 -6.67
N SER A 69 -22.05 -3.48 -6.05
CA SER A 69 -21.22 -2.46 -6.70
C SER A 69 -19.74 -2.85 -6.76
N SER A 70 -19.01 -2.36 -7.76
CA SER A 70 -17.57 -2.60 -7.89
C SER A 70 -16.79 -2.02 -6.72
N ASN A 71 -15.87 -2.81 -6.16
CA ASN A 71 -14.97 -2.34 -5.11
C ASN A 71 -13.76 -1.64 -5.74
N LEU A 72 -13.92 -0.37 -6.09
CA LEU A 72 -12.87 0.40 -6.76
C LEU A 72 -11.89 1.02 -5.76
N GLN A 73 -10.62 0.96 -6.11
CA GLN A 73 -9.53 1.64 -5.45
C GLN A 73 -8.88 2.62 -6.42
N ARG A 74 -8.68 3.87 -5.99
CA ARG A 74 -7.92 4.87 -6.71
C ARG A 74 -6.57 5.07 -6.02
N THR A 75 -5.51 5.01 -6.81
CA THR A 75 -4.18 5.44 -6.43
C THR A 75 -3.82 6.68 -7.23
N THR A 76 -3.44 7.77 -6.55
CA THR A 76 -2.92 8.96 -7.20
C THR A 76 -1.48 9.22 -6.78
N PHE A 77 -0.71 9.81 -7.68
CA PHE A 77 0.68 10.15 -7.46
C PHE A 77 0.86 11.67 -7.48
N ARG A 78 1.72 12.19 -6.61
CA ARG A 78 2.09 13.60 -6.57
C ARG A 78 3.60 13.70 -6.78
N GLY A 79 3.97 13.90 -8.04
CA GLY A 79 5.36 13.75 -8.49
C GLY A 79 5.89 12.36 -8.17
N ASP A 80 7.17 12.30 -7.81
CA ASP A 80 7.89 11.05 -7.57
C ASP A 80 7.87 10.60 -6.10
N ASN A 81 7.37 11.46 -5.20
CA ASN A 81 7.60 11.32 -3.76
C ASN A 81 6.38 10.84 -2.98
N LEU A 82 5.19 10.80 -3.59
CA LEU A 82 3.96 10.56 -2.83
C LEU A 82 2.97 9.76 -3.65
N MET A 83 2.48 8.69 -3.03
CA MET A 83 1.41 7.83 -3.51
C MET A 83 0.27 7.84 -2.49
N VAL A 84 -0.95 8.16 -2.92
CA VAL A 84 -2.16 8.13 -2.10
C VAL A 84 -3.11 7.10 -2.68
N THR A 85 -3.47 6.09 -1.91
CA THR A 85 -4.39 5.02 -2.31
C THR A 85 -5.61 5.02 -1.41
N GLU A 86 -6.81 5.02 -2.00
CA GLU A 86 -8.09 5.05 -1.29
C GLU A 86 -9.14 4.20 -2.00
N TYR A 87 -10.09 3.65 -1.23
CA TYR A 87 -11.28 3.03 -1.81
C TYR A 87 -12.31 4.10 -2.18
N LEU A 88 -12.93 3.99 -3.36
CA LEU A 88 -13.93 4.94 -3.84
C LEU A 88 -15.32 4.69 -3.24
N ALA A 89 -15.58 3.48 -2.77
CA ALA A 89 -16.81 3.07 -2.11
C ALA A 89 -16.51 2.10 -0.96
N GLY A 90 -17.43 1.98 0.01
CA GLY A 90 -17.28 1.09 1.17
C GLY A 90 -16.46 1.71 2.32
N PRO A 91 -15.86 0.88 3.20
CA PRO A 91 -15.19 1.38 4.40
C PRO A 91 -13.98 2.25 4.04
N TRP A 92 -13.93 3.45 4.62
CA TRP A 92 -12.88 4.44 4.38
C TRP A 92 -11.52 3.97 4.92
N PHE A 93 -10.74 3.34 4.03
CA PHE A 93 -9.32 3.06 4.22
C PHE A 93 -8.52 3.83 3.18
N MET A 94 -7.55 4.62 3.67
CA MET A 94 -6.59 5.33 2.84
C MET A 94 -5.17 5.01 3.31
N ALA A 95 -4.28 4.75 2.36
CA ALA A 95 -2.85 4.62 2.57
C ALA A 95 -2.12 5.74 1.83
N ILE A 96 -1.28 6.48 2.55
CA ILE A 96 -0.42 7.53 2.02
C ILE A 96 1.01 7.05 2.21
N ALA A 97 1.67 6.69 1.11
CA ALA A 97 3.06 6.28 1.11
C ALA A 97 3.92 7.37 0.48
N GLY A 98 5.05 7.69 1.09
CA GLY A 98 5.90 8.76 0.61
C GLY A 98 7.39 8.52 0.79
N ILE A 99 8.17 9.32 0.08
CA ILE A 99 9.62 9.42 0.18
C ILE A 99 9.92 10.77 0.80
N GLU A 100 10.46 10.74 2.00
CA GLU A 100 10.95 11.91 2.72
C GLU A 100 12.47 11.97 2.57
N GLU A 101 13.00 13.14 2.22
CA GLU A 101 14.43 13.40 2.19
C GLU A 101 14.73 14.41 3.30
N ARG A 102 15.49 13.98 4.30
CA ARG A 102 15.85 14.82 5.45
C ARG A 102 16.97 15.78 5.07
N GLN A 103 17.19 16.78 5.94
CA GLN A 103 18.18 17.85 5.69
C GLN A 103 19.62 17.34 5.51
N ASP A 104 19.95 16.18 6.09
CA ASP A 104 21.24 15.49 5.97
C ASP A 104 21.32 14.57 4.73
N GLY A 105 20.28 14.53 3.90
CA GLY A 105 20.18 13.65 2.74
C GLY A 105 19.67 12.24 3.07
N GLU A 106 19.29 11.94 4.32
CA GLU A 106 18.71 10.65 4.67
C GLU A 106 17.34 10.47 3.99
N LEU A 107 17.21 9.41 3.20
CA LEU A 107 15.94 9.00 2.62
C LEU A 107 15.14 8.15 3.63
N CYS A 108 13.91 8.55 3.89
CA CYS A 108 12.94 7.86 4.73
C CYS A 108 11.71 7.42 3.91
N PHE A 109 11.22 6.22 4.19
CA PHE A 109 9.95 5.73 3.70
C PHE A 109 8.85 6.06 4.72
N LEU A 110 7.90 6.89 4.30
CA LEU A 110 6.74 7.28 5.08
C LEU A 110 5.55 6.38 4.72
N LEU A 111 4.84 5.88 5.73
CA LEU A 111 3.53 5.27 5.54
C LEU A 111 2.55 5.80 6.58
N THR A 112 1.50 6.46 6.10
CA THR A 112 0.33 6.81 6.91
C THR A 112 -0.86 5.99 6.47
N THR A 113 -1.53 5.35 7.42
CA THR A 113 -2.82 4.69 7.18
C THR A 113 -3.92 5.41 7.95
N ILE A 114 -4.94 5.79 7.22
CA ILE A 114 -6.15 6.42 7.75
C ILE A 114 -7.26 5.37 7.70
N ARG A 115 -7.84 5.12 8.86
CA ARG A 115 -9.03 4.30 9.04
C ARG A 115 -10.08 5.20 9.67
N HIS A 116 -11.14 5.54 8.95
CA HIS A 116 -12.29 6.18 9.59
C HIS A 116 -13.16 5.10 10.26
N LYS A 117 -14.04 5.49 11.19
CA LYS A 117 -15.09 4.59 11.69
C LYS A 117 -15.77 3.97 10.47
N GLN A 118 -15.69 2.65 10.39
CA GLN A 118 -16.45 1.90 9.42
C GLN A 118 -17.91 2.33 9.51
N HIS A 119 -18.54 2.45 8.36
CA HIS A 119 -19.99 2.46 8.31
C HIS A 119 -20.48 1.26 9.14
N PRO A 120 -21.48 1.42 10.03
CA PRO A 120 -21.85 0.42 11.04
C PRO A 120 -22.14 -0.98 10.48
N ASP A 121 -22.50 -1.06 9.20
CA ASP A 121 -22.73 -2.32 8.48
C ASP A 121 -21.45 -3.08 8.07
N TYR A 122 -20.27 -2.47 8.22
CA TYR A 122 -18.99 -3.05 7.80
C TYR A 122 -18.17 -3.47 9.02
N VAL A 123 -17.84 -4.76 9.07
CA VAL A 123 -17.08 -5.41 10.13
C VAL A 123 -15.59 -5.01 10.05
N SER A 124 -14.93 -4.68 11.16
CA SER A 124 -13.52 -4.24 11.16
C SER A 124 -12.61 -5.25 10.48
N PRO A 125 -11.52 -4.84 9.77
CA PRO A 125 -10.61 -5.81 9.18
C PRO A 125 -10.12 -6.85 10.22
N SER A 126 -9.98 -6.42 11.48
CA SER A 126 -9.66 -7.31 12.61
C SER A 126 -10.78 -8.29 12.92
N GLU A 127 -12.04 -7.85 13.00
CA GLU A 127 -13.18 -8.72 13.24
C GLU A 127 -13.52 -9.60 12.03
N ALA A 128 -13.33 -9.10 10.81
CA ALA A 128 -13.48 -9.85 9.57
C ALA A 128 -12.41 -10.93 9.48
N ALA A 129 -11.15 -10.60 9.81
CA ALA A 129 -10.08 -11.58 9.92
C ALA A 129 -10.36 -12.62 11.02
N LYS A 130 -10.82 -12.19 12.21
CA LYS A 130 -11.21 -13.10 13.29
C LYS A 130 -12.37 -14.03 12.90
N LYS A 131 -13.41 -13.51 12.24
CA LYS A 131 -14.53 -14.30 11.70
C LYS A 131 -14.08 -15.27 10.62
N ALA A 132 -13.05 -14.91 9.85
CA ALA A 132 -12.44 -15.78 8.85
C ALA A 132 -11.42 -16.77 9.44
N GLY A 133 -11.25 -16.83 10.77
CA GLY A 133 -10.36 -17.77 11.44
C GLY A 133 -8.89 -17.35 11.49
N ALA A 134 -8.57 -16.06 11.32
CA ALA A 134 -7.20 -15.59 11.47
C ALA A 134 -6.76 -15.58 12.94
N ASP A 135 -5.67 -16.29 13.23
CA ASP A 135 -5.09 -16.40 14.59
C ASP A 135 -4.39 -15.13 15.09
N LYS A 136 -4.09 -14.20 14.17
CA LYS A 136 -3.32 -12.98 14.47
C LYS A 136 -4.10 -11.74 14.09
N PRO A 137 -3.98 -10.64 14.87
CA PRO A 137 -4.56 -9.37 14.48
C PRO A 137 -3.94 -8.86 13.17
N PRO A 138 -4.64 -7.99 12.43
CA PRO A 138 -4.05 -7.31 11.29
C PRO A 138 -2.77 -6.56 11.67
N PRO A 139 -1.76 -6.52 10.79
CA PRO A 139 -0.49 -5.84 11.08
C PRO A 139 -0.67 -4.34 11.33
N THR A 140 0.19 -3.79 12.19
CA THR A 140 0.27 -2.35 12.45
C THR A 140 0.79 -1.59 11.22
N THR A 141 0.64 -0.27 11.19
CA THR A 141 1.22 0.58 10.12
C THR A 141 2.73 0.41 10.02
N GLU A 142 3.44 0.33 11.14
CA GLU A 142 4.89 0.10 11.17
C GLU A 142 5.25 -1.29 10.61
N GLN A 143 4.55 -2.35 11.01
CA GLN A 143 4.77 -3.69 10.47
C GLN A 143 4.55 -3.73 8.97
N ASN A 144 3.50 -3.07 8.47
CA ASN A 144 3.24 -2.94 7.04
C ASN A 144 4.33 -2.15 6.32
N ALA A 145 4.80 -1.04 6.90
CA ALA A 145 5.85 -0.22 6.32
C ALA A 145 7.17 -1.00 6.20
N ARG A 146 7.56 -1.73 7.26
CA ARG A 146 8.74 -2.61 7.24
C ARG A 146 8.61 -3.72 6.20
N ARG A 147 7.44 -4.35 6.08
CA ARG A 147 7.16 -5.37 5.06
C ARG A 147 7.31 -4.80 3.65
N VAL A 148 6.67 -3.66 3.38
CA VAL A 148 6.74 -2.99 2.06
C VAL A 148 8.18 -2.64 1.73
N LEU A 149 8.92 -2.00 2.66
CA LEU A 149 10.33 -1.67 2.44
C LEU A 149 11.20 -2.93 2.20
N GLY A 150 10.91 -4.03 2.89
CA GLY A 150 11.58 -5.32 2.66
C GLY A 150 11.33 -5.87 1.25
N ILE A 151 10.10 -5.76 0.74
CA ILE A 151 9.79 -6.11 -0.65
C ILE A 151 10.59 -5.23 -1.60
N ILE A 152 10.56 -3.91 -1.41
CA ILE A 152 11.30 -2.95 -2.25
C ILE A 152 12.79 -3.31 -2.32
N ARG A 153 13.42 -3.60 -1.17
CA ARG A 153 14.81 -4.06 -1.12
C ARG A 153 15.03 -5.30 -1.98
N GLY A 154 14.23 -6.33 -1.77
CA GLY A 154 14.36 -7.59 -2.51
C GLY A 154 14.13 -7.43 -4.02
N LEU A 155 13.27 -6.51 -4.45
CA LEU A 155 13.07 -6.21 -5.87
C LEU A 155 14.29 -5.54 -6.49
N ILE A 156 14.89 -4.57 -5.79
CA ILE A 156 16.07 -3.86 -6.29
C ILE A 156 17.30 -4.78 -6.27
N GLU A 157 17.46 -5.62 -5.25
CA GLU A 157 18.54 -6.62 -5.18
C GLU A 157 18.52 -7.59 -6.38
N ARG A 158 17.33 -7.86 -6.94
CA ARG A 158 17.15 -8.76 -8.08
C ARG A 158 17.00 -8.06 -9.43
N ASP A 159 17.08 -6.73 -9.46
CA ASP A 159 16.84 -5.91 -10.67
C ASP A 159 15.45 -6.17 -11.30
N GLU A 160 14.42 -6.35 -10.46
CA GLU A 160 13.04 -6.69 -10.84
C GLU A 160 12.06 -5.50 -10.67
N LEU A 161 12.59 -4.27 -10.62
CA LEU A 161 11.83 -3.05 -10.32
C LEU A 161 11.55 -2.20 -11.56
#